data_AF-A0A954ICL6-F1
#
_entry.id   AF-A0A954ICL6-F1
#
_cell.length_a   1.000
_cell.length_b   1.000
_cell.length_c   1.000
_cell.angle_alpha   90.00
_cell.angle_beta   90.00
_cell.angle_gamma   90.00
#
_symmetry.space_group_name_H-M   'P 1'
#
loop_
_entity.id
_entity.type
_entity.pdbx_description
1 polymer ?
#
loop_
_entity_poly.entity_id
_entity_poly.type
_entity_poly.pdbx_seq_one_letter_code
_entity_poly.pdbx_strand_id
1 'polypeptide(L)'
;MAKRFRVKKIVNWKVQGPFIWRLLFHFFAYNAAVLTLLLAAWGIQSAVNAVTDVPAQPRIMTLEDRIAPLAIAMLVMTPFMIWDLMRITNRVAGPLYRFEQLMNDFVRTGKLGHAKLREGDLPTDFQRRFNEFTDALHALYPETAPERPLPPARKETAPQSLDSANAASPASAAAAATHSV
;
A
#
# COMPACT_ATOMS: atom_id res chain seq x y z
N MET A 1 7.77 28.85 -13.24
CA MET A 1 6.57 28.06 -12.85
C MET A 1 7.02 26.81 -12.09
N ALA A 2 6.88 26.77 -10.76
CA ALA A 2 7.23 25.59 -9.96
C ALA A 2 6.07 24.59 -9.99
N LYS A 3 6.31 23.38 -10.54
CA LYS A 3 5.33 22.29 -10.61
C LYS A 3 5.16 21.72 -9.20
N ARG A 4 4.12 22.14 -8.46
CA ARG A 4 3.77 21.58 -7.15
C ARG A 4 3.53 20.08 -7.31
N PHE A 5 4.45 19.26 -6.81
CA PHE A 5 4.26 17.81 -6.75
C PHE A 5 3.08 17.51 -5.83
N ARG A 6 1.99 17.03 -6.43
CA ARG A 6 0.80 16.56 -5.72
C ARG A 6 1.17 15.25 -5.03
N VAL A 7 1.56 15.32 -3.75
CA VAL A 7 1.79 14.14 -2.92
C VAL A 7 0.44 13.43 -2.77
N LYS A 8 0.25 12.31 -3.47
CA LYS A 8 -0.96 11.49 -3.34
C LYS A 8 -0.93 10.87 -1.94
N LYS A 9 -1.76 11.43 -1.06
CA LYS A 9 -2.02 10.94 0.30
C LYS A 9 -2.33 9.44 0.21
N ILE A 10 -1.58 8.62 0.93
CA ILE A 10 -1.76 7.16 0.97
C ILE A 10 -3.13 6.92 1.61
N VAL A 11 -4.13 6.56 0.80
CA VAL A 11 -5.56 6.73 1.13
C VAL A 11 -6.04 5.80 2.25
N ASN A 12 -5.34 4.70 2.58
CA ASN A 12 -5.73 3.89 3.74
C ASN A 12 -4.58 3.01 4.30
N TRP A 13 -3.73 3.59 5.15
CA TRP A 13 -2.65 2.85 5.83
C TRP A 13 -3.15 1.69 6.69
N LYS A 14 -4.37 1.80 7.21
CA LYS A 14 -4.95 0.84 8.16
C LYS A 14 -5.25 -0.53 7.54
N VAL A 15 -5.52 -0.59 6.24
CA VAL A 15 -5.80 -1.84 5.50
C VAL A 15 -4.57 -2.31 4.70
N GLN A 16 -3.77 -1.38 4.17
CA GLN A 16 -2.60 -1.71 3.35
C GLN A 16 -1.37 -2.06 4.20
N GLY A 17 -1.27 -1.54 5.43
CA GLY A 17 -0.13 -1.73 6.33
C GLY A 17 0.17 -3.19 6.65
N PRO A 18 -0.83 -4.04 7.00
CA PRO A 18 -0.58 -5.46 7.27
C PRO A 18 -0.01 -6.23 6.06
N PHE A 19 -0.44 -5.90 4.85
CA PHE A 19 0.09 -6.53 3.63
C PHE A 19 1.51 -6.08 3.33
N ILE A 20 1.78 -4.78 3.44
CA ILE A 20 3.14 -4.22 3.29
C ILE A 20 4.08 -4.83 4.33
N TRP A 21 3.65 -4.91 5.60
CA TRP A 21 4.43 -5.51 6.68
C TRP A 21 4.71 -6.98 6.45
N ARG A 22 3.71 -7.77 6.01
CA ARG A 22 3.92 -9.17 5.65
C ARG A 22 4.90 -9.30 4.50
N LEU A 23 4.79 -8.49 3.45
CA LEU A 23 5.73 -8.56 2.32
C LEU A 23 7.15 -8.19 2.75
N LEU A 24 7.31 -7.11 3.52
CA LEU A 24 8.61 -6.73 4.08
C LEU A 24 9.18 -7.83 4.96
N PHE A 25 8.37 -8.43 5.83
CA PHE A 25 8.79 -9.56 6.65
C PHE A 25 9.29 -10.73 5.80
N HIS A 26 8.55 -11.13 4.75
CA HIS A 26 8.98 -12.20 3.84
C HIS A 26 10.26 -11.82 3.08
N PHE A 27 10.36 -10.56 2.63
CA PHE A 27 11.56 -10.05 1.97
C PHE A 27 12.77 -10.14 2.90
N PHE A 28 12.68 -9.62 4.12
CA PHE A 28 13.77 -9.68 5.10
C PHE A 28 14.08 -11.11 5.55
N ALA A 29 13.07 -11.97 5.74
CA ALA A 29 13.27 -13.35 6.13
C ALA A 29 13.97 -14.16 5.03
N TYR A 30 13.54 -14.03 3.77
CA TYR A 30 14.20 -14.64 2.61
C TYR A 30 15.68 -14.23 2.54
N ASN A 31 15.91 -12.93 2.65
CA ASN A 31 17.22 -12.33 2.60
C ASN A 31 18.13 -12.77 3.77
N ALA A 32 17.59 -12.85 4.98
CA ALA A 32 18.30 -13.37 6.14
C ALA A 32 18.65 -14.85 5.96
N ALA A 33 17.76 -15.65 5.36
CA ALA A 33 18.04 -17.05 5.03
C ALA A 33 19.18 -17.19 4.00
N VAL A 34 19.17 -16.36 2.94
CA VAL A 34 20.26 -16.32 1.95
C VAL A 34 21.58 -15.93 2.61
N LEU A 35 21.59 -14.90 3.47
CA LEU A 35 22.80 -14.47 4.18
C LEU A 35 23.31 -15.55 5.13
N THR A 36 22.42 -16.24 5.83
CA THR A 36 22.75 -17.36 6.72
C THR A 36 23.39 -18.52 5.94
N LEU A 37 22.83 -18.87 4.78
CA LEU A 37 23.38 -19.90 3.90
C LEU A 37 24.77 -19.53 3.39
N LEU A 38 24.97 -18.26 3.03
CA LEU A 38 26.24 -17.76 2.50
C LEU A 38 27.34 -17.77 3.58
N LEU A 39 26.98 -17.40 4.83
CA LEU A 39 27.87 -17.51 5.98
C LEU A 39 28.20 -18.96 6.33
N ALA A 40 27.20 -19.86 6.27
CA ALA A 40 27.41 -21.29 6.51
C ALA A 40 28.37 -21.90 5.47
N ALA A 41 28.16 -21.60 4.18
CA ALA A 41 29.04 -22.05 3.10
C ALA A 41 30.48 -21.54 3.29
N TRP A 42 30.64 -20.26 3.67
CA TRP A 42 31.95 -19.68 3.97
C TRP A 42 32.61 -20.36 5.19
N GLY A 43 31.85 -20.65 6.24
CA GLY A 43 32.33 -21.34 7.44
C GLY A 43 32.79 -22.76 7.13
N ILE A 44 32.01 -23.52 6.36
CA ILE A 44 32.37 -24.87 5.90
C ILE A 44 33.65 -24.84 5.07
N GLN A 45 33.73 -23.94 4.07
CA GLN A 45 34.94 -23.79 3.25
C GLN A 45 36.18 -23.49 4.11
N SER A 46 36.02 -22.61 5.10
CA SER A 46 37.11 -22.24 6.01
C SER A 46 37.57 -23.42 6.88
N ALA A 47 36.62 -24.22 7.37
CA ALA A 47 36.92 -25.44 8.14
C ALA A 47 37.62 -26.51 7.29
N VAL A 48 37.17 -26.73 6.05
CA VAL A 48 37.80 -27.68 5.11
C VAL A 48 39.24 -27.27 4.80
N ASN A 49 39.48 -25.99 4.52
CA ASN A 49 40.82 -25.48 4.24
C ASN A 49 41.77 -25.65 5.44
N ALA A 50 41.26 -25.51 6.68
CA ALA A 50 42.07 -25.70 7.88
C ALA A 50 42.51 -27.15 8.11
N VAL A 51 41.74 -28.13 7.62
CA VAL A 51 42.04 -29.57 7.79
C VAL A 51 42.89 -30.12 6.65
N THR A 52 42.78 -29.53 5.45
CA THR A 52 43.42 -30.08 4.23
C THR A 52 44.81 -29.51 3.94
N ASP A 53 45.32 -28.60 4.79
CA ASP A 53 46.62 -27.92 4.67
C ASP A 53 46.85 -27.30 3.27
N VAL A 54 45.76 -27.01 2.57
CA VAL A 54 45.78 -26.37 1.26
C VAL A 54 46.30 -24.95 1.49
N PRO A 55 47.41 -24.55 0.85
CA PRO A 55 47.98 -23.22 1.04
C PRO A 55 46.88 -22.20 0.77
N ALA A 56 46.60 -21.37 1.77
CA ALA A 56 45.60 -20.33 1.68
C ALA A 56 45.94 -19.47 0.45
N GLN A 57 45.20 -19.66 -0.65
CA GLN A 57 45.32 -18.77 -1.80
C GLN A 57 45.22 -17.34 -1.27
N PRO A 58 46.00 -16.38 -1.83
CA PRO A 58 45.97 -15.00 -1.38
C PRO A 58 44.50 -14.58 -1.30
N ARG A 59 44.04 -14.22 -0.09
CA ARG A 59 42.64 -13.88 0.18
C ARG A 59 42.34 -12.54 -0.50
N ILE A 60 42.13 -12.56 -1.82
CA ILE A 60 41.88 -11.35 -2.61
C ILE A 60 40.46 -10.82 -2.36
N MET A 61 39.57 -11.63 -1.77
CA MET A 61 38.23 -11.21 -1.37
C MET A 61 37.98 -11.55 0.09
N THR A 62 37.86 -10.50 0.91
CA THR A 62 37.40 -10.57 2.29
C THR A 62 35.92 -10.95 2.35
N LEU A 63 35.44 -11.33 3.53
CA LEU A 63 34.01 -11.59 3.74
C LEU A 63 33.17 -10.35 3.42
N GLU A 64 33.71 -9.17 3.71
CA GLU A 64 33.10 -7.87 3.40
C GLU A 64 32.88 -7.71 1.90
N ASP A 65 33.86 -8.07 1.06
CA ASP A 65 33.75 -8.00 -0.40
C ASP A 65 32.66 -8.92 -0.96
N ARG A 66 32.31 -9.99 -0.24
CA ARG A 66 31.26 -10.95 -0.65
C ARG A 66 29.87 -10.52 -0.20
N ILE A 67 29.76 -9.90 0.98
CA ILE A 67 28.47 -9.52 1.58
C ILE A 67 28.05 -8.12 1.12
N ALA A 68 28.99 -7.20 0.93
CA ALA A 68 28.68 -5.81 0.58
C ALA A 68 27.83 -5.67 -0.70
N PRO A 69 28.10 -6.39 -1.82
CA PRO A 69 27.26 -6.28 -3.01
C PRO A 69 25.82 -6.74 -2.76
N LEU A 70 25.63 -7.79 -1.95
CA LEU A 70 24.32 -8.30 -1.59
C LEU A 70 23.56 -7.28 -0.73
N ALA A 71 24.20 -6.74 0.30
CA ALA A 71 23.60 -5.73 1.17
C ALA A 71 23.19 -4.47 0.41
N ILE A 72 24.03 -4.00 -0.52
CA ILE A 72 23.72 -2.86 -1.39
C ILE A 72 22.52 -3.19 -2.29
N ALA A 73 22.51 -4.37 -2.92
CA ALA A 73 21.40 -4.81 -3.76
C ALA A 73 20.07 -4.86 -2.97
N MET A 74 20.08 -5.34 -1.73
CA MET A 74 18.90 -5.37 -0.86
C MET A 74 18.40 -3.97 -0.53
N LEU A 75 19.32 -3.06 -0.17
CA LEU A 75 18.97 -1.69 0.18
C LEU A 75 18.36 -0.94 -1.01
N VAL A 76 18.88 -1.19 -2.21
CA VAL A 76 18.37 -0.59 -3.46
C VAL A 76 17.05 -1.21 -3.91
N MET A 77 16.87 -2.52 -3.75
CA MET A 77 15.64 -3.21 -4.17
C MET A 77 14.45 -2.95 -3.24
N THR A 78 14.70 -2.74 -1.94
CA THR A 78 13.64 -2.49 -0.96
C THR A 78 12.72 -1.33 -1.34
N PRO A 79 13.20 -0.10 -1.63
CA PRO A 79 12.32 1.01 -2.00
C PRO A 79 11.60 0.77 -3.33
N PHE A 80 12.21 0.02 -4.26
CA PHE A 80 11.57 -0.33 -5.53
C PHE A 80 10.39 -1.28 -5.32
N MET A 81 10.58 -2.33 -4.52
CA MET A 81 9.52 -3.26 -4.09
C MET A 81 8.39 -2.54 -3.36
N ILE A 82 8.71 -1.65 -2.43
CA ILE A 82 7.71 -0.87 -1.69
C ILE A 82 6.91 0.01 -2.65
N TRP A 83 7.58 0.70 -3.58
CA TRP A 83 6.89 1.53 -4.57
C TRP A 83 5.96 0.69 -5.44
N ASP A 84 6.44 -0.42 -6.01
CA ASP A 84 5.63 -1.24 -6.90
C ASP A 84 4.40 -1.82 -6.17
N LEU A 85 4.59 -2.33 -4.94
CA LEU A 85 3.50 -2.83 -4.13
C LEU A 85 2.46 -1.74 -3.82
N MET A 86 2.90 -0.55 -3.43
CA MET A 86 2.00 0.58 -3.20
C MET A 86 1.22 0.94 -4.47
N ARG A 87 1.87 0.89 -5.64
CA ARG A 87 1.22 1.18 -6.91
C ARG A 87 0.13 0.15 -7.24
N ILE A 88 0.43 -1.13 -7.10
CA ILE A 88 -0.52 -2.22 -7.34
C ILE A 88 -1.68 -2.12 -6.36
N THR A 89 -1.39 -1.96 -5.07
CA THR A 89 -2.42 -1.89 -4.03
C THR A 89 -3.35 -0.69 -4.25
N ASN A 90 -2.82 0.47 -4.65
CA ASN A 90 -3.64 1.64 -4.96
C ASN A 90 -4.51 1.45 -6.21
N ARG A 91 -4.06 0.68 -7.21
CA ARG A 91 -4.86 0.32 -8.40
C ARG A 91 -6.00 -0.64 -8.09
N VAL A 92 -5.95 -1.35 -6.96
CA VAL A 92 -7.01 -2.27 -6.52
C VAL A 92 -7.93 -1.62 -5.48
N ALA A 93 -7.37 -0.94 -4.48
CA ALA A 93 -8.11 -0.39 -3.36
C ALA A 93 -9.09 0.73 -3.77
N GLY A 94 -8.71 1.57 -4.73
CA GLY A 94 -9.57 2.65 -5.23
C GLY A 94 -10.88 2.12 -5.84
N PRO A 95 -10.80 1.21 -6.83
CA PRO A 95 -11.95 0.45 -7.33
C PRO A 95 -12.80 -0.19 -6.23
N LEU A 96 -12.18 -0.92 -5.31
CA LEU A 96 -12.89 -1.68 -4.28
C LEU A 96 -13.72 -0.77 -3.36
N TYR A 97 -13.14 0.35 -2.94
CA TYR A 97 -13.84 1.36 -2.14
C TYR A 97 -15.06 1.95 -2.87
N ARG A 98 -15.02 2.07 -4.19
CA ARG A 98 -16.18 2.55 -4.97
C ARG A 98 -17.31 1.54 -5.01
N PHE A 99 -16.99 0.25 -5.13
CA PHE A 99 -18.01 -0.79 -5.04
C PHE A 99 -18.66 -0.80 -3.66
N GLU A 100 -17.85 -0.66 -2.60
CA GLU A 100 -18.36 -0.52 -1.22
C GLU A 100 -19.32 0.67 -1.08
N GLN A 101 -18.96 1.84 -1.64
CA GLN A 101 -19.84 3.00 -1.65
C GLN A 101 -21.16 2.75 -2.39
N LEU A 102 -21.12 2.11 -3.57
CA LEU A 102 -22.34 1.78 -4.32
C LEU A 102 -23.25 0.83 -3.54
N MET A 103 -22.68 -0.17 -2.86
CA MET A 103 -23.45 -1.08 -2.03
C MET A 103 -24.06 -0.36 -0.82
N ASN A 104 -23.29 0.50 -0.15
CA ASN A 104 -23.79 1.29 0.98
C ASN A 104 -24.90 2.27 0.55
N ASP A 105 -24.76 2.88 -0.62
CA ASP A 105 -25.80 3.75 -1.19
C ASP A 105 -27.05 2.95 -1.55
N PHE A 106 -26.91 1.73 -2.07
CA PHE A 106 -28.04 0.83 -2.32
C PHE A 106 -28.76 0.44 -1.04
N VAL A 107 -28.04 0.09 0.03
CA VAL A 107 -28.67 -0.20 1.34
C VAL A 107 -29.46 1.00 1.86
N ARG A 108 -28.96 2.24 1.66
CA ARG A 108 -29.63 3.46 2.14
C ARG A 108 -30.81 3.87 1.27
N THR A 109 -30.69 3.75 -0.05
CA THR A 109 -31.62 4.36 -1.01
C THR A 109 -32.51 3.35 -1.73
N GLY A 110 -32.19 2.05 -1.63
CA GLY A 110 -32.79 1.00 -2.44
C GLY A 110 -32.40 1.07 -3.92
N LYS A 111 -31.54 2.01 -4.33
CA LYS A 111 -31.13 2.21 -5.73
C LYS A 111 -29.69 1.77 -5.94
N LEU A 112 -29.47 0.85 -6.89
CA LEU A 112 -28.13 0.36 -7.22
C LEU A 112 -27.74 0.85 -8.61
N GLY A 113 -26.61 1.55 -8.73
CA GLY A 113 -26.09 2.00 -10.02
C GLY A 113 -24.93 1.13 -10.52
N HIS A 114 -24.65 1.21 -11.82
CA HIS A 114 -23.50 0.54 -12.43
C HIS A 114 -22.17 1.11 -11.94
N ALA A 115 -21.21 0.23 -11.75
CA ALA A 115 -19.84 0.61 -11.48
C ALA A 115 -19.09 0.92 -12.79
N LYS A 116 -18.30 2.00 -12.78
CA LYS A 116 -17.39 2.35 -13.88
C LYS A 116 -15.98 2.59 -13.33
N LEU A 117 -15.06 1.71 -13.69
CA LEU A 117 -13.64 1.86 -13.34
C LEU A 117 -12.94 2.80 -14.32
N ARG A 118 -11.76 3.29 -13.90
CA ARG A 118 -10.89 4.08 -14.77
C ARG A 118 -10.08 3.16 -15.67
N GLU A 119 -9.62 3.68 -16.80
CA GLU A 119 -8.70 2.95 -17.68
C GLU A 119 -7.43 2.56 -16.91
N GLY A 120 -7.10 1.27 -16.95
CA GLY A 120 -5.95 0.72 -16.23
C GLY A 120 -6.21 0.39 -14.75
N ASP A 121 -7.45 0.34 -14.27
CA ASP A 121 -7.73 -0.32 -12.98
C ASP A 121 -7.65 -1.85 -13.15
N LEU A 122 -7.26 -2.57 -12.09
CA LEU A 122 -7.03 -4.03 -12.15
C LEU A 122 -8.31 -4.89 -12.16
N PRO A 123 -9.37 -4.60 -11.38
CA PRO A 123 -10.50 -5.51 -11.24
C PRO A 123 -11.59 -5.28 -12.30
N THR A 124 -11.22 -5.22 -13.58
CA THR A 124 -12.16 -5.00 -14.71
C THR A 124 -13.17 -6.14 -14.85
N ASP A 125 -12.74 -7.39 -14.61
CA ASP A 125 -13.65 -8.55 -14.63
C ASP A 125 -14.67 -8.49 -13.50
N PHE A 126 -14.27 -7.99 -12.32
CA PHE A 126 -15.18 -7.78 -11.20
C PHE A 126 -16.21 -6.70 -11.52
N GLN A 127 -15.80 -5.59 -12.15
CA GLN A 127 -16.74 -4.57 -12.63
C GLN A 127 -17.77 -5.15 -13.58
N ARG A 128 -17.33 -5.97 -14.56
CA ARG A 128 -18.24 -6.61 -15.52
C ARG A 128 -19.28 -7.46 -14.78
N ARG A 129 -18.84 -8.36 -13.90
CA ARG A 129 -19.74 -9.22 -13.12
C ARG A 129 -20.66 -8.44 -12.17
N PHE A 130 -20.18 -7.36 -11.57
CA PHE A 130 -20.97 -6.47 -10.72
C PHE A 130 -22.09 -5.78 -11.52
N ASN A 131 -21.76 -5.33 -12.73
CA ASN A 131 -22.73 -4.70 -13.63
C ASN A 131 -23.76 -5.73 -14.14
N GLU A 132 -23.33 -6.94 -14.52
CA GLU A 132 -24.24 -8.05 -14.87
C GLU A 132 -25.20 -8.39 -13.71
N PHE A 133 -24.70 -8.41 -12.48
CA PHE A 133 -25.53 -8.59 -11.28
C PHE A 133 -26.53 -7.45 -11.11
N THR A 134 -26.10 -6.21 -11.33
CA THR A 134 -26.96 -5.02 -11.23
C THR A 134 -28.06 -5.06 -12.29
N ASP A 135 -27.74 -5.46 -13.52
CA ASP A 135 -28.70 -5.63 -14.61
C ASP A 135 -29.74 -6.71 -14.28
N ALA A 136 -29.29 -7.86 -13.76
CA ALA A 136 -30.19 -8.92 -13.31
C ALA A 136 -31.09 -8.47 -12.15
N LEU A 137 -30.55 -7.69 -11.21
CA LEU A 137 -31.31 -7.13 -10.09
C LEU A 137 -32.38 -6.15 -10.58
N HIS A 138 -32.04 -5.27 -11.52
CA HIS A 138 -33.00 -4.32 -12.11
C HIS A 138 -34.09 -5.02 -12.91
N ALA A 139 -33.78 -6.14 -13.56
CA ALA A 139 -34.77 -6.94 -14.28
C ALA A 139 -35.78 -7.60 -13.34
N LEU A 140 -35.35 -8.02 -12.14
CA LEU A 140 -36.20 -8.62 -11.11
C LEU A 140 -36.95 -7.58 -10.28
N TYR A 141 -36.31 -6.44 -10.01
CA TYR A 141 -36.80 -5.38 -9.13
C TYR A 141 -36.63 -4.03 -9.83
N PRO A 142 -37.54 -3.64 -10.74
CA PRO A 142 -37.44 -2.40 -11.50
C PRO A 142 -37.37 -1.14 -10.61
N GLU A 143 -37.93 -1.21 -9.41
CA GLU A 143 -37.86 -0.15 -8.40
C GLU A 143 -36.44 0.08 -7.85
N THR A 144 -35.51 -0.85 -8.05
CA THR A 144 -34.10 -0.68 -7.67
C THR A 144 -33.27 0.07 -8.72
N ALA A 145 -33.85 0.27 -9.92
CA ALA A 145 -33.21 1.04 -10.97
C ALA A 145 -33.13 2.53 -10.58
N PRO A 146 -31.98 3.19 -10.77
CA PRO A 146 -31.83 4.60 -10.47
C PRO A 146 -32.73 5.42 -11.41
N GLU A 147 -33.55 6.32 -10.84
CA GLU A 147 -34.49 7.18 -11.61
C GLU A 147 -33.78 8.11 -12.60
N ARG A 148 -32.48 8.32 -12.44
CA ARG A 148 -31.64 9.08 -13.35
C ARG A 148 -30.29 8.37 -13.46
N PRO A 149 -29.71 8.18 -14.66
CA PRO A 149 -28.37 7.62 -14.80
C PRO A 149 -27.41 8.43 -13.93
N LEU A 150 -26.71 7.75 -13.03
CA LEU A 150 -25.73 8.41 -12.16
C LEU A 150 -24.76 9.20 -13.06
N PRO A 151 -24.50 10.49 -12.77
CA PRO A 151 -23.58 11.27 -13.57
C PRO A 151 -22.26 10.51 -13.71
N PRO A 152 -21.66 10.47 -14.91
CA PRO A 152 -20.40 9.77 -15.12
C PRO A 152 -19.41 10.24 -14.06
N ALA A 153 -18.84 9.27 -13.34
CA ALA A 153 -18.00 9.45 -12.15
C ALA A 153 -17.35 10.83 -12.14
N ARG A 154 -17.87 11.72 -11.29
CA ARG A 154 -17.31 13.06 -11.08
C ARG A 154 -15.80 12.85 -10.95
N LYS A 155 -15.01 13.44 -11.85
CA LYS A 155 -13.55 13.49 -11.68
C LYS A 155 -13.37 14.09 -10.29
N GLU A 156 -13.05 13.26 -9.30
CA GLU A 156 -12.78 13.71 -7.93
C GLU A 156 -11.66 14.75 -8.00
N THR A 157 -12.04 16.01 -8.14
CA THR A 157 -11.31 17.11 -7.55
C THR A 157 -11.22 16.75 -6.07
N ALA A 158 -9.99 16.45 -5.66
CA ALA A 158 -9.53 16.14 -4.32
C ALA A 158 -10.43 16.71 -3.20
N PRO A 159 -10.58 15.97 -2.08
CA PRO A 159 -11.39 16.41 -0.95
C PRO A 159 -10.95 17.83 -0.56
N GLN A 160 -11.91 18.77 -0.61
CA GLN A 160 -11.76 20.06 0.03
C GLN A 160 -11.45 19.78 1.50
N SER A 161 -10.25 20.18 1.90
CA SER A 161 -9.78 20.15 3.27
C SER A 161 -10.83 20.80 4.18
N LEU A 162 -11.26 20.05 5.19
CA LEU A 162 -12.04 20.50 6.35
C LEU A 162 -11.19 21.45 7.24
N ASP A 163 -10.65 22.53 6.66
CA ASP A 163 -9.73 23.45 7.35
C ASP A 163 -10.31 24.86 7.58
N SER A 164 -11.62 25.04 7.44
CA SER A 164 -12.26 26.35 7.68
C SER A 164 -13.26 26.38 8.84
N ALA A 165 -13.26 25.37 9.73
CA ALA A 165 -14.19 25.32 10.86
C ALA A 165 -13.57 25.47 12.26
N ASN A 166 -12.27 25.78 12.40
CA ASN A 166 -11.68 25.98 13.73
C ASN A 166 -10.82 27.25 13.87
N ALA A 167 -11.22 28.32 13.18
CA ALA A 167 -10.73 29.67 13.44
C ALA A 167 -11.76 30.45 14.28
N ALA A 168 -11.99 30.03 15.53
CA ALA A 168 -12.59 30.88 16.57
C ALA A 168 -12.49 30.22 17.95
N SER A 169 -11.48 30.59 18.75
CA SER A 169 -11.65 31.03 20.16
C SER A 169 -10.29 31.14 20.87
N PRO A 170 -9.79 32.36 21.14
CA PRO A 170 -8.70 32.60 22.07
C PRO A 170 -9.26 33.13 23.39
N ALA A 171 -9.60 32.27 24.35
CA ALA A 171 -9.82 32.67 25.75
C ALA A 171 -9.96 31.45 26.67
N SER A 172 -8.87 31.02 27.31
CA SER A 172 -8.86 30.51 28.70
C SER A 172 -7.45 30.01 29.05
N ALA A 173 -6.53 30.95 29.26
CA ALA A 173 -5.21 30.69 29.82
C ALA A 173 -4.87 31.82 30.81
N ALA A 174 -5.56 31.86 31.95
CA ALA A 174 -5.18 32.67 33.11
C ALA A 174 -6.08 32.34 34.33
N ALA A 175 -5.91 31.18 34.96
CA ALA A 175 -6.40 30.93 36.34
C ALA A 175 -5.81 29.64 36.92
N ALA A 176 -4.48 29.59 37.13
CA ALA A 176 -3.87 28.55 37.97
C ALA A 176 -2.55 29.09 38.56
N ALA A 177 -2.67 30.09 39.45
CA ALA A 177 -1.57 30.51 40.30
C ALA A 177 -2.14 31.04 41.62
N THR A 178 -2.46 30.12 42.55
CA THR A 178 -2.56 30.38 44.00
C THR A 178 -2.89 29.06 44.70
N HIS A 179 -1.90 28.40 45.30
CA HIS A 179 -1.94 27.87 46.68
C HIS A 179 -0.70 26.99 46.94
N SER A 180 0.26 27.55 47.67
CA SER A 180 1.19 26.78 48.49
C SER A 180 1.64 27.67 49.64
N VAL A 181 0.88 27.62 50.74
CA VAL A 181 1.32 27.83 52.13
C VAL A 181 0.50 26.86 52.97
#